data_AF-A0A382F4F1-F1
#
_entry.id   AF-A0A382F4F1-F1
#
_cell.length_a   1.000
_cell.length_b   1.000
_cell.length_c   1.000
_cell.angle_alpha   90.00
_cell.angle_beta   90.00
_cell.angle_gamma   90.00
#
_symmetry.space_group_name_H-M   'P 1'
#
loop_
_entity.id
_entity.type
_entity.pdbx_description
1 polymer ?
#
loop_
_entity_poly.entity_id
_entity_poly.type
_entity_poly.pdbx_seq_one_letter_code
_entity_poly.pdbx_strand_id
1 'polypeptide(L)'
;LLNLSEGAGAGEITVGFELEIIVPSVKPKEFWSDEQAANLDAMQLSAITAIQNKYGLTQHADESVVPGPDDWETHHGTEYDIGMIKGPGPTFTQTRLRVTPGDFLKVATIIKEFFEAGAYVNSTCGFHAHFGLGPLVKTSPMQTTWFAIYFIESGLWDKFDTYQGIKQYEDSEYASLNNMHSDVDEFRTTITNLKTKQEKLEWAYEQTVNTLGLGILERHNVLNPHNQGTLEWRGLRGVFNNIKGRNAQHYKIISDYLKFVYGFASELGKSLRTLDNYDIGGVTLNDLRRFYHTHKLSGDSDKGKLIQIFGRVFGNKTLGADINIPEMNLKQAQLDFTDHIKHRASSIDAKRFGDRRFMEELEQNFKFVATNLSQFMSNEEFWMDKSKFDPKIHSGRPMVLPTLTSLVYSDQTFMFDPEKWNQLVQKQGTELVNCVFENCFFMFQDPDEYEFAPLDLFIDCSFDECSAVFKNNQQLEKALTKWSEPDPESVFGDVWLDPENGVTGITYNNIKDDLVDKS
;
A
#
# COMPACT_ATOMS: atom_id res chain seq x y z
N LEU A 1 -28.54 41.65 11.73
CA LEU A 1 -28.22 40.31 12.25
C LEU A 1 -27.52 39.52 11.13
N LEU A 2 -26.54 40.07 10.40
CA LEU A 2 -25.11 40.25 10.72
C LEU A 2 -24.46 39.07 11.46
N ASN A 3 -23.65 38.35 10.67
CA ASN A 3 -22.51 37.48 10.98
C ASN A 3 -22.76 36.21 11.81
N LEU A 4 -23.11 35.13 11.10
CA LEU A 4 -22.82 33.74 11.49
C LEU A 4 -22.43 32.95 10.23
N SER A 5 -21.25 33.28 9.69
CA SER A 5 -20.56 32.53 8.66
C SER A 5 -19.24 32.05 9.26
N GLU A 6 -19.27 31.02 10.11
CA GLU A 6 -18.06 30.30 10.57
C GLU A 6 -18.46 29.06 11.37
N GLY A 7 -17.99 27.89 10.92
CA GLY A 7 -17.90 26.68 11.75
C GLY A 7 -19.02 25.67 11.53
N ALA A 8 -18.72 24.62 10.77
CA ALA A 8 -19.71 23.62 10.42
C ALA A 8 -20.24 22.84 11.65
N GLY A 9 -21.55 22.89 11.91
CA GLY A 9 -22.26 22.11 12.93
C GLY A 9 -22.67 20.72 12.40
N ALA A 10 -23.14 19.80 13.24
CA ALA A 10 -23.52 18.43 12.83
C ALA A 10 -24.54 18.34 11.67
N GLY A 11 -25.21 19.44 11.29
CA GLY A 11 -26.04 19.52 10.08
C GLY A 11 -25.28 19.59 8.75
N GLU A 12 -23.94 19.68 8.77
CA GLU A 12 -23.08 19.70 7.56
C GLU A 12 -22.41 18.36 7.23
N ILE A 13 -22.44 17.38 8.14
CA ILE A 13 -22.06 16.01 7.78
C ILE A 13 -23.24 15.38 7.02
N THR A 14 -22.92 14.85 5.85
CA THR A 14 -23.82 13.99 5.10
C THR A 14 -23.57 12.53 5.47
N VAL A 15 -24.57 11.68 5.36
CA VAL A 15 -24.45 10.24 5.57
C VAL A 15 -25.18 9.50 4.45
N GLY A 16 -24.47 8.58 3.81
CA GLY A 16 -25.01 7.56 2.94
C GLY A 16 -25.25 6.28 3.74
N PHE A 17 -26.11 5.40 3.26
CA PHE A 17 -26.36 4.12 3.90
C PHE A 17 -26.53 3.06 2.81
N GLU A 18 -25.81 1.96 2.91
CA GLU A 18 -26.02 0.77 2.10
C GLU A 18 -26.69 -0.29 2.98
N LEU A 19 -27.78 -0.86 2.49
CA LEU A 19 -28.53 -1.90 3.15
C LEU A 19 -28.41 -3.18 2.31
N GLU A 20 -27.54 -4.09 2.75
CA GLU A 20 -27.49 -5.45 2.22
C GLU A 20 -28.61 -6.26 2.87
N ILE A 21 -29.51 -6.80 2.06
CA ILE A 21 -30.65 -7.60 2.51
C ILE A 21 -30.91 -8.77 1.58
N ILE A 22 -31.50 -9.81 2.15
CA ILE A 22 -32.08 -10.91 1.39
C ILE A 22 -33.54 -10.57 1.14
N VAL A 23 -33.93 -10.56 -0.12
CA VAL A 23 -35.30 -10.26 -0.55
C VAL A 23 -35.94 -11.49 -1.19
N PRO A 24 -37.26 -11.68 -1.01
CA PRO A 24 -38.00 -12.69 -1.76
C PRO A 24 -37.78 -12.51 -3.27
N SER A 25 -37.45 -13.60 -3.95
CA SER A 25 -37.18 -13.69 -5.39
C SER A 25 -38.30 -14.46 -6.10
N VAL A 26 -38.47 -14.20 -7.39
CA VAL A 26 -39.09 -15.15 -8.31
C VAL A 26 -37.95 -15.85 -9.05
N LYS A 27 -37.68 -17.13 -8.75
CA LYS A 27 -36.88 -17.97 -9.65
C LYS A 27 -37.58 -18.01 -11.03
N PRO A 28 -36.85 -18.19 -12.15
CA PRO A 28 -37.45 -18.45 -13.45
C PRO A 28 -38.47 -19.61 -13.35
N LYS A 29 -39.60 -19.47 -14.04
CA LYS A 29 -40.80 -20.35 -14.04
C LYS A 29 -40.57 -21.86 -14.23
N GLU A 30 -39.33 -22.29 -14.41
CA GLU A 30 -38.93 -23.60 -14.90
C GLU A 30 -38.86 -24.67 -13.79
N PHE A 31 -38.99 -24.27 -12.52
CA PHE A 31 -38.74 -25.15 -11.36
C PHE A 31 -39.92 -25.33 -10.39
N TRP A 32 -41.14 -24.89 -10.72
CA TRP A 32 -42.28 -24.88 -9.77
C TRP A 32 -43.59 -25.39 -10.39
N SER A 33 -44.49 -25.94 -9.56
CA SER A 33 -45.89 -26.24 -9.94
C SER A 33 -46.83 -25.07 -9.59
N ASP A 34 -47.84 -24.86 -10.45
CA ASP A 34 -48.47 -23.55 -10.67
C ASP A 34 -49.36 -22.97 -9.54
N GLU A 35 -49.80 -23.76 -8.56
CA GLU A 35 -50.96 -23.36 -7.72
C GLU A 35 -50.59 -22.83 -6.32
N GLN A 36 -49.41 -23.15 -5.79
CA GLN A 36 -49.01 -22.79 -4.42
C GLN A 36 -48.08 -21.56 -4.33
N ALA A 37 -47.37 -21.20 -5.41
CA ALA A 37 -46.40 -20.10 -5.44
C ALA A 37 -46.97 -18.73 -5.87
N ALA A 38 -48.18 -18.67 -6.42
CA ALA A 38 -48.63 -17.48 -7.17
C ALA A 38 -49.14 -16.30 -6.32
N ASN A 39 -49.58 -16.51 -5.07
CA ASN A 39 -50.35 -15.49 -4.33
C ASN A 39 -49.60 -14.79 -3.18
N LEU A 40 -48.60 -15.40 -2.54
CA LEU A 40 -47.83 -14.74 -1.47
C LEU A 40 -46.57 -14.03 -2.02
N ASP A 41 -45.85 -14.68 -2.92
CA ASP A 41 -44.57 -14.18 -3.45
C ASP A 41 -44.76 -13.00 -4.42
N ALA A 42 -45.84 -13.00 -5.20
CA ALA A 42 -46.21 -11.86 -6.05
C ALA A 42 -46.59 -10.60 -5.23
N MET A 43 -47.18 -10.78 -4.04
CA MET A 43 -47.54 -9.68 -3.14
C MET A 43 -46.31 -9.11 -2.42
N GLN A 44 -45.36 -9.96 -2.01
CA GLN A 44 -44.13 -9.51 -1.37
C GLN A 44 -43.17 -8.86 -2.35
N LEU A 45 -43.00 -9.43 -3.55
CA LEU A 45 -42.18 -8.83 -4.61
C LEU A 45 -42.74 -7.46 -5.04
N SER A 46 -44.06 -7.35 -5.22
CA SER A 46 -44.69 -6.05 -5.53
C SER A 46 -44.53 -5.03 -4.40
N ALA A 47 -44.49 -5.47 -3.14
CA ALA A 47 -44.19 -4.58 -2.01
C ALA A 47 -42.73 -4.09 -2.02
N ILE A 48 -41.76 -4.95 -2.31
CA ILE A 48 -40.34 -4.58 -2.46
C ILE A 48 -40.18 -3.56 -3.60
N THR A 49 -40.73 -3.82 -4.78
CA THR A 49 -40.69 -2.89 -5.92
C THR A 49 -41.43 -1.58 -5.61
N ALA A 50 -42.52 -1.62 -4.84
CA ALA A 50 -43.22 -0.40 -4.41
C ALA A 50 -42.36 0.46 -3.47
N ILE A 51 -41.61 -0.16 -2.55
CA ILE A 51 -40.67 0.54 -1.66
C ILE A 51 -39.54 1.18 -2.47
N GLN A 52 -38.92 0.43 -3.39
CA GLN A 52 -37.89 0.94 -4.30
C GLN A 52 -38.37 2.20 -5.05
N ASN A 53 -39.55 2.12 -5.69
CA ASN A 53 -40.11 3.23 -6.45
C ASN A 53 -40.51 4.42 -5.58
N LYS A 54 -41.06 4.16 -4.39
CA LYS A 54 -41.49 5.19 -3.43
C LYS A 54 -40.32 6.07 -2.98
N TYR A 55 -39.16 5.47 -2.75
CA TYR A 55 -37.97 6.18 -2.24
C TYR A 55 -36.92 6.46 -3.32
N GLY A 56 -37.09 5.93 -4.54
CA GLY A 56 -36.15 6.09 -5.65
C GLY A 56 -34.81 5.38 -5.41
N LEU A 57 -34.85 4.20 -4.81
CA LEU A 57 -33.68 3.42 -4.41
C LEU A 57 -33.07 2.71 -5.62
N THR A 58 -31.74 2.72 -5.71
CA THR A 58 -31.00 1.94 -6.70
C THR A 58 -30.70 0.56 -6.12
N GLN A 59 -31.00 -0.50 -6.87
CA GLN A 59 -30.65 -1.86 -6.53
C GLN A 59 -29.28 -2.22 -7.13
N HIS A 60 -28.39 -2.78 -6.31
CA HIS A 60 -27.13 -3.37 -6.73
C HIS A 60 -27.16 -4.88 -6.45
N ALA A 61 -26.73 -5.67 -7.43
CA ALA A 61 -26.52 -7.10 -7.20
C ALA A 61 -25.24 -7.27 -6.37
N ASP A 62 -25.34 -8.02 -5.28
CA ASP A 62 -24.19 -8.32 -4.43
C ASP A 62 -24.11 -9.83 -4.19
N GLU A 63 -23.07 -10.45 -4.74
CA GLU A 63 -22.79 -11.88 -4.62
C GLU A 63 -22.28 -12.26 -3.21
N SER A 64 -21.89 -11.27 -2.40
CA SER A 64 -21.44 -11.45 -1.01
C SER A 64 -22.61 -11.72 -0.06
N VAL A 65 -23.83 -11.34 -0.46
CA VAL A 65 -25.07 -11.52 0.31
C VAL A 65 -25.74 -12.81 -0.13
N VAL A 66 -25.71 -13.81 0.74
CA VAL A 66 -26.16 -15.18 0.42
C VAL A 66 -27.33 -15.58 1.32
N PRO A 67 -28.48 -16.03 0.75
CA PRO A 67 -29.58 -16.59 1.52
C PRO A 67 -29.15 -17.81 2.33
N GLY A 68 -29.91 -18.13 3.38
CA GLY A 68 -29.73 -19.40 4.08
C GLY A 68 -30.08 -20.60 3.19
N PRO A 69 -29.63 -21.83 3.54
CA PRO A 69 -29.89 -23.03 2.74
C PRO A 69 -31.37 -23.26 2.42
N ASP A 70 -32.27 -22.92 3.35
CA ASP A 70 -33.71 -23.09 3.22
C ASP A 70 -34.37 -22.04 2.29
N ASP A 71 -33.65 -20.96 1.96
CA ASP A 71 -34.15 -19.82 1.18
C ASP A 71 -33.42 -19.65 -0.17
N TRP A 72 -32.43 -20.48 -0.49
CA TRP A 72 -31.65 -20.39 -1.75
C TRP A 72 -32.50 -20.46 -3.01
N GLU A 73 -33.67 -21.09 -2.93
CA GLU A 73 -34.54 -21.25 -4.08
C GLU A 73 -35.62 -20.17 -4.22
N THR A 74 -35.82 -19.41 -3.15
CA THR A 74 -36.93 -18.46 -3.01
C THR A 74 -36.46 -17.04 -2.78
N HIS A 75 -35.19 -16.81 -2.47
CA HIS A 75 -34.65 -15.49 -2.17
C HIS A 75 -33.32 -15.24 -2.89
N HIS A 76 -32.96 -13.96 -3.03
CA HIS A 76 -31.64 -13.54 -3.49
C HIS A 76 -31.10 -12.41 -2.61
N GLY A 77 -29.78 -12.34 -2.51
CA GLY A 77 -29.10 -11.21 -1.87
C GLY A 77 -29.02 -10.01 -2.80
N THR A 78 -29.14 -8.83 -2.22
CA THR A 78 -29.02 -7.57 -2.94
C THR A 78 -28.66 -6.44 -1.98
N GLU A 79 -28.11 -5.36 -2.52
CA GLU A 79 -27.76 -4.15 -1.79
C GLU A 79 -28.62 -2.97 -2.29
N TYR A 80 -29.06 -2.13 -1.36
CA TYR A 80 -29.75 -0.87 -1.66
C TYR A 80 -29.00 0.33 -1.08
N ASP A 81 -28.71 1.32 -1.91
CA ASP A 81 -28.33 2.65 -1.42
C ASP A 81 -29.61 3.36 -0.92
N ILE A 82 -29.73 3.47 0.39
CA ILE A 82 -30.85 4.14 1.07
C ILE A 82 -30.45 5.49 1.67
N GLY A 83 -29.23 5.94 1.39
CA GLY A 83 -28.66 7.21 1.83
C GLY A 83 -28.71 8.33 0.78
N MET A 84 -29.12 8.02 -0.45
CA MET A 84 -29.26 8.97 -1.55
C MET A 84 -30.75 9.25 -1.85
N ILE A 85 -31.28 10.40 -1.42
CA ILE A 85 -32.68 10.77 -1.71
C ILE A 85 -32.75 11.58 -3.02
N LYS A 86 -33.73 11.26 -3.87
CA LYS A 86 -34.12 12.06 -5.02
C LYS A 86 -34.55 13.48 -4.61
N GLY A 87 -33.88 14.51 -5.11
CA GLY A 87 -34.28 15.90 -4.90
C GLY A 87 -35.68 16.21 -5.49
N PRO A 88 -36.41 17.19 -4.95
CA PRO A 88 -37.69 17.60 -5.52
C PRO A 88 -37.47 18.30 -6.87
N GLY A 89 -37.74 17.61 -7.98
CA GLY A 89 -37.68 18.18 -9.33
C GLY A 89 -37.62 17.12 -10.44
N PRO A 90 -37.81 17.53 -11.71
CA PRO A 90 -37.70 16.65 -12.88
C PRO A 90 -36.25 16.25 -13.22
N THR A 91 -35.26 16.86 -12.56
CA THR A 91 -33.84 16.53 -12.70
C THR A 91 -33.43 15.50 -11.63
N PHE A 92 -32.90 14.36 -12.07
CA PHE A 92 -32.39 13.27 -11.23
C PHE A 92 -31.12 13.67 -10.46
N THR A 93 -31.25 14.60 -9.52
CA THR A 93 -30.16 14.94 -8.59
C THR A 93 -30.38 14.16 -7.30
N GLN A 94 -29.55 13.14 -7.07
CA GLN A 94 -29.49 12.41 -5.81
C GLN A 94 -28.66 13.23 -4.81
N THR A 95 -29.17 13.45 -3.60
CA THR A 95 -28.46 14.16 -2.53
C THR A 95 -28.32 13.23 -1.33
N ARG A 96 -27.11 13.16 -0.74
CA ARG A 96 -26.88 12.42 0.51
C ARG A 96 -27.70 13.01 1.66
N LEU A 97 -28.15 12.16 2.57
CA LEU A 97 -28.83 12.58 3.79
C LEU A 97 -27.94 13.47 4.65
N ARG A 98 -28.52 14.31 5.50
CA ARG A 98 -27.78 15.04 6.53
C ARG A 98 -27.88 14.29 7.86
N VAL A 99 -26.93 14.52 8.76
CA VAL A 99 -26.97 13.98 10.13
C VAL A 99 -28.00 14.74 10.97
N THR A 100 -29.29 14.46 10.69
CA THR A 100 -30.43 15.03 11.39
C THR A 100 -31.35 13.92 11.90
N PRO A 101 -32.06 14.12 13.03
CA PRO A 101 -33.04 13.15 13.52
C PRO A 101 -34.10 12.78 12.47
N GLY A 102 -34.52 13.75 11.65
CA GLY A 102 -35.52 13.54 10.61
C GLY A 102 -35.05 12.64 9.48
N ASP A 103 -33.79 12.75 9.07
CA ASP A 103 -33.23 11.90 8.00
C ASP A 103 -32.94 10.48 8.49
N PHE A 104 -32.41 10.32 9.71
CA PHE A 104 -32.25 9.00 10.33
C PHE A 104 -33.59 8.29 10.57
N LEU A 105 -34.65 9.05 10.88
CA LEU A 105 -36.01 8.49 10.98
C LEU A 105 -36.53 7.97 9.63
N LYS A 106 -36.20 8.64 8.51
CA LYS A 106 -36.54 8.15 7.16
C LYS A 106 -35.85 6.82 6.88
N VAL A 107 -34.55 6.70 7.19
CA VAL A 107 -33.78 5.45 7.05
C VAL A 107 -34.40 4.34 7.89
N ALA A 108 -34.73 4.62 9.14
CA ALA A 108 -35.42 3.66 10.02
C ALA A 108 -36.75 3.16 9.41
N THR A 109 -37.47 4.07 8.75
CA THR A 109 -38.76 3.77 8.10
C THR A 109 -38.57 2.92 6.86
N ILE A 110 -37.54 3.18 6.05
CA ILE A 110 -37.21 2.39 4.86
C ILE A 110 -36.86 0.95 5.27
N ILE A 111 -35.93 0.76 6.23
CA ILE A 111 -35.53 -0.56 6.73
C ILE A 111 -36.75 -1.31 7.29
N LYS A 112 -37.59 -0.63 8.08
CA LYS A 112 -38.83 -1.20 8.60
C LYS A 112 -39.74 -1.69 7.46
N GLU A 113 -39.98 -0.87 6.44
CA GLU A 113 -40.85 -1.25 5.32
C GLU A 113 -40.30 -2.48 4.57
N PHE A 114 -38.99 -2.57 4.35
CA PHE A 114 -38.36 -3.77 3.78
C PHE A 114 -38.61 -5.02 4.63
N PHE A 115 -38.40 -4.94 5.94
CA PHE A 115 -38.64 -6.08 6.84
C PHE A 115 -40.12 -6.47 6.94
N GLU A 116 -41.04 -5.50 6.86
CA GLU A 116 -42.48 -5.75 6.81
C GLU A 116 -42.93 -6.37 5.48
N ALA A 117 -42.17 -6.17 4.40
CA ALA A 117 -42.39 -6.75 3.08
C ALA A 117 -41.78 -8.15 2.90
N GLY A 118 -41.11 -8.69 3.93
CA GLY A 118 -40.54 -10.04 3.91
C GLY A 118 -39.03 -10.09 3.65
N ALA A 119 -38.37 -8.95 3.44
CA ALA A 119 -36.91 -8.91 3.42
C ALA A 119 -36.34 -9.17 4.82
N TYR A 120 -35.12 -9.67 4.88
CA TYR A 120 -34.42 -9.91 6.15
C TYR A 120 -32.91 -9.81 5.97
N VAL A 121 -32.18 -9.80 7.08
CA VAL A 121 -30.73 -9.94 7.07
C VAL A 121 -30.29 -11.19 7.84
N ASN A 122 -29.16 -11.76 7.46
CA ASN A 122 -28.49 -12.85 8.15
C ASN A 122 -26.98 -12.51 8.31
N SER A 123 -26.17 -13.50 8.67
CA SER A 123 -24.72 -13.32 8.86
C SER A 123 -23.95 -12.91 7.61
N THR A 124 -24.53 -13.00 6.41
CA THR A 124 -23.89 -12.58 5.16
C THR A 124 -24.32 -11.17 4.73
N CYS A 125 -25.25 -10.55 5.45
CA CYS A 125 -25.80 -9.22 5.17
C CYS A 125 -25.20 -8.16 6.10
N GLY A 126 -24.80 -7.01 5.56
CA GLY A 126 -24.34 -5.81 6.27
C GLY A 126 -25.29 -4.61 6.22
N PHE A 127 -25.07 -3.68 7.14
CA PHE A 127 -25.63 -2.34 7.07
C PHE A 127 -24.47 -1.35 7.16
N HIS A 128 -24.17 -0.66 6.07
CA HIS A 128 -23.03 0.22 6.00
C HIS A 128 -23.48 1.67 6.10
N ALA A 129 -22.68 2.48 6.79
CA ALA A 129 -22.90 3.92 6.88
C ALA A 129 -21.72 4.66 6.25
N HIS A 130 -22.01 5.51 5.28
CA HIS A 130 -21.02 6.23 4.50
C HIS A 130 -21.05 7.71 4.88
N PHE A 131 -20.19 8.12 5.80
CA PHE A 131 -20.16 9.52 6.25
C PHE A 131 -19.47 10.40 5.20
N GLY A 132 -20.22 11.29 4.57
CA GLY A 132 -19.69 12.33 3.70
C GLY A 132 -19.39 13.61 4.49
N LEU A 133 -18.14 14.03 4.48
CA LEU A 133 -17.66 15.20 5.23
C LEU A 133 -17.88 16.54 4.48
N GLY A 134 -19.07 16.74 3.92
CA GLY A 134 -19.38 17.92 3.08
C GLY A 134 -18.79 17.79 1.66
N PRO A 135 -18.20 18.85 1.08
CA PRO A 135 -17.64 18.82 -0.30
C PRO A 135 -16.34 18.01 -0.42
N LEU A 136 -15.86 17.40 0.66
CA LEU A 136 -14.69 16.53 0.66
C LEU A 136 -15.03 15.20 -0.02
N VAL A 137 -14.56 15.04 -1.26
CA VAL A 137 -14.69 13.78 -2.02
C VAL A 137 -13.63 12.76 -1.58
N LYS A 138 -12.53 13.19 -0.94
CA LYS A 138 -11.47 12.34 -0.37
C LYS A 138 -10.82 13.03 0.84
N THR A 139 -10.43 12.27 1.87
CA THR A 139 -9.54 12.74 2.95
C THR A 139 -8.08 12.62 2.52
N SER A 140 -7.24 13.59 2.91
CA SER A 140 -5.78 13.46 2.73
C SER A 140 -5.18 12.49 3.76
N PRO A 141 -4.05 11.80 3.48
CA PRO A 141 -3.47 10.88 4.46
C PRO A 141 -2.99 11.59 5.74
N MET A 142 -2.62 12.88 5.66
CA MET A 142 -2.42 13.76 6.83
C MET A 142 -3.66 13.84 7.74
N GLN A 143 -4.82 14.12 7.15
CA GLN A 143 -6.09 14.21 7.90
C GLN A 143 -6.48 12.87 8.50
N THR A 144 -6.32 11.79 7.73
CA THR A 144 -6.56 10.42 8.17
C THR A 144 -5.71 10.08 9.40
N THR A 145 -4.40 10.32 9.33
CA THR A 145 -3.45 10.02 10.42
C THR A 145 -3.81 10.78 11.69
N TRP A 146 -4.04 12.08 11.57
CA TRP A 146 -4.44 12.91 12.72
C TRP A 146 -5.77 12.44 13.31
N PHE A 147 -6.70 11.98 12.48
CA PHE A 147 -7.99 11.51 12.96
C PHE A 147 -7.84 10.18 13.70
N ALA A 148 -7.10 9.22 13.17
CA ALA A 148 -6.88 7.93 13.82
C ALA A 148 -6.28 8.10 15.23
N ILE A 149 -5.25 8.95 15.34
CA ILE A 149 -4.61 9.26 16.63
C ILE A 149 -5.61 9.92 17.58
N TYR A 150 -6.33 10.96 17.13
CA TYR A 150 -7.36 11.60 17.96
C TYR A 150 -8.47 10.63 18.36
N PHE A 151 -8.92 9.76 17.45
CA PHE A 151 -10.04 8.84 17.65
C PHE A 151 -9.73 7.81 18.75
N ILE A 152 -8.50 7.30 18.79
CA ILE A 152 -8.01 6.45 19.87
C ILE A 152 -7.83 7.26 21.16
N GLU A 153 -7.04 8.34 21.13
CA GLU A 153 -6.64 9.07 22.34
C GLU A 153 -7.82 9.76 23.05
N SER A 154 -8.89 10.10 22.32
CA SER A 154 -10.11 10.67 22.89
C SER A 154 -11.07 9.62 23.49
N GLY A 155 -10.78 8.33 23.35
CA GLY A 155 -11.64 7.23 23.78
C GLY A 155 -12.89 7.05 22.91
N LEU A 156 -12.95 7.71 21.74
CA LEU A 156 -14.06 7.53 20.79
C LEU A 156 -14.04 6.14 20.17
N TRP A 157 -12.86 5.56 19.97
CA TRP A 157 -12.69 4.16 19.60
C TRP A 157 -13.48 3.23 20.53
N ASP A 158 -13.14 3.23 21.82
CA ASP A 158 -13.78 2.35 22.81
C ASP A 158 -15.28 2.59 22.93
N LYS A 159 -15.70 3.85 22.79
CA LYS A 159 -17.12 4.25 22.84
C LYS A 159 -17.96 3.62 21.73
N PHE A 160 -17.37 3.42 20.55
CA PHE A 160 -18.08 2.94 19.36
C PHE A 160 -17.65 1.54 18.89
N ASP A 161 -16.70 0.91 19.58
CA ASP A 161 -16.22 -0.44 19.28
C ASP A 161 -17.27 -1.55 19.50
N THR A 162 -18.19 -1.37 20.44
CA THR A 162 -19.19 -2.40 20.76
C THR A 162 -20.59 -1.82 20.91
N TYR A 163 -21.55 -2.34 20.15
CA TYR A 163 -22.98 -2.06 20.32
C TYR A 163 -23.69 -3.32 20.83
N GLN A 164 -24.21 -3.27 22.07
CA GLN A 164 -24.94 -4.39 22.71
C GLN A 164 -24.22 -5.76 22.62
N GLY A 165 -22.89 -5.76 22.76
CA GLY A 165 -22.07 -6.98 22.68
C GLY A 165 -21.66 -7.40 21.27
N ILE A 166 -22.10 -6.66 20.24
CA ILE A 166 -21.69 -6.87 18.85
C ILE A 166 -20.55 -5.91 18.54
N LYS A 167 -19.40 -6.46 18.15
CA LYS A 167 -18.24 -5.69 17.69
C LYS A 167 -18.59 -4.92 16.41
N GLN A 168 -18.19 -3.66 16.36
CA GLN A 168 -18.49 -2.75 15.25
C GLN A 168 -17.31 -2.57 14.29
N TYR A 169 -16.20 -3.25 14.60
CA TYR A 169 -14.92 -3.26 13.91
C TYR A 169 -14.51 -4.74 13.79
N GLU A 170 -14.32 -5.27 12.57
CA GLU A 170 -13.89 -6.67 12.34
C GLU A 170 -12.71 -6.73 11.37
N ASP A 171 -11.75 -7.57 11.73
CA ASP A 171 -10.46 -7.69 11.07
C ASP A 171 -10.50 -8.38 9.70
N SER A 172 -11.61 -9.04 9.37
CA SER A 172 -11.80 -9.81 8.14
C SER A 172 -12.29 -8.95 6.95
N GLU A 173 -12.67 -7.69 7.20
CA GLU A 173 -13.12 -6.74 6.19
C GLU A 173 -12.03 -5.71 5.87
N TYR A 174 -12.18 -4.91 4.80
CA TYR A 174 -11.24 -3.85 4.36
C TYR A 174 -10.96 -2.74 5.41
N ALA A 175 -11.50 -2.89 6.62
CA ALA A 175 -11.19 -2.15 7.83
C ALA A 175 -10.46 -3.06 8.85
N SER A 176 -9.38 -3.74 8.43
CA SER A 176 -8.50 -4.41 9.38
C SER A 176 -7.93 -3.36 10.32
N LEU A 177 -8.24 -3.49 11.61
CA LEU A 177 -7.85 -2.52 12.64
C LEU A 177 -6.78 -3.10 13.57
N ASN A 178 -6.34 -4.32 13.25
CA ASN A 178 -5.18 -4.95 13.84
C ASN A 178 -3.97 -4.03 13.70
N ASN A 179 -3.34 -3.78 14.84
CA ASN A 179 -2.20 -2.89 15.03
C ASN A 179 -2.49 -1.38 15.01
N MET A 180 -3.72 -0.89 14.77
CA MET A 180 -3.97 0.57 14.75
C MET A 180 -3.57 1.26 16.07
N HIS A 181 -3.76 0.60 17.22
CA HIS A 181 -3.26 1.08 18.50
C HIS A 181 -1.72 1.10 18.57
N SER A 182 -1.06 0.02 18.15
CA SER A 182 0.41 -0.07 18.11
C SER A 182 1.00 0.98 17.18
N ASP A 183 0.36 1.20 16.05
CA ASP A 183 0.70 2.15 15.01
C ASP A 183 0.57 3.60 15.55
N VAL A 184 -0.55 3.91 16.21
CA VAL A 184 -0.72 5.20 16.90
C VAL A 184 0.33 5.40 18.00
N ASP A 185 0.63 4.36 18.78
CA ASP A 185 1.63 4.40 19.85
C ASP A 185 3.05 4.62 19.29
N GLU A 186 3.41 3.93 18.20
CA GLU A 186 4.69 4.10 17.51
C GLU A 186 4.81 5.52 16.94
N PHE A 187 3.77 6.01 16.27
CA PHE A 187 3.77 7.37 15.73
C PHE A 187 3.94 8.39 16.84
N ARG A 188 3.16 8.26 17.91
CA ARG A 188 3.17 9.16 19.08
C ARG A 188 4.51 9.14 19.78
N THR A 189 5.08 7.97 20.00
CA THR A 189 6.37 7.80 20.67
C THR A 189 7.48 8.42 19.85
N THR A 190 7.52 8.14 18.54
CA THR A 190 8.55 8.65 17.64
C THR A 190 8.51 10.17 17.53
N ILE A 191 7.33 10.75 17.24
CA ILE A 191 7.21 12.20 17.10
C ILE A 191 7.49 12.95 18.40
N THR A 192 7.19 12.34 19.56
CA THR A 192 7.48 12.94 20.87
C THR A 192 8.98 12.95 21.18
N ASN A 193 9.71 11.91 20.75
CA ASN A 193 11.15 11.75 21.02
C ASN A 193 12.07 12.59 20.12
N LEU A 194 11.54 13.15 19.02
CA LEU A 194 12.27 14.10 18.18
C LEU A 194 12.50 15.42 18.93
N LYS A 195 13.64 16.08 18.69
CA LYS A 195 14.11 17.18 19.55
C LYS A 195 13.55 18.53 19.14
N THR A 196 13.45 18.79 17.84
CA THR A 196 13.02 20.09 17.31
C THR A 196 11.66 20.02 16.62
N LYS A 197 10.93 21.13 16.59
CA LYS A 197 9.65 21.21 15.86
C LYS A 197 9.81 20.96 14.36
N GLN A 198 10.97 21.33 13.80
CA GLN A 198 11.30 21.11 12.39
C GLN A 198 11.47 19.61 12.10
N GLU A 199 12.28 18.89 12.89
CA GLU A 199 12.46 17.42 12.75
C GLU A 199 11.11 16.68 12.86
N LYS A 200 10.25 17.11 13.78
CA LYS A 200 8.90 16.54 13.95
C LYS A 200 8.02 16.75 12.72
N LEU A 201 8.05 17.94 12.14
CA LEU A 201 7.29 18.28 10.94
C LEU A 201 7.80 17.52 9.71
N GLU A 202 9.12 17.40 9.55
CA GLU A 202 9.76 16.63 8.48
C GLU A 202 9.37 15.14 8.56
N TRP A 203 9.53 14.54 9.74
CA TRP A 203 9.17 13.13 9.95
C TRP A 203 7.66 12.90 9.75
N ALA A 204 6.79 13.74 10.33
CA ALA A 204 5.35 13.61 10.14
C ALA A 204 4.93 13.80 8.68
N TYR A 205 5.57 14.70 7.94
CA TYR A 205 5.34 14.88 6.50
C TYR A 205 5.69 13.62 5.71
N GLU A 206 6.83 13.00 6.00
CA GLU A 206 7.24 11.75 5.36
C GLU A 206 6.25 10.62 5.60
N GLN A 207 5.78 10.45 6.84
CA GLN A 207 4.85 9.37 7.20
C GLN A 207 3.43 9.56 6.66
N THR A 208 3.02 10.79 6.31
CA THR A 208 1.62 11.11 6.00
C THR A 208 1.37 11.68 4.60
N VAL A 209 2.42 11.98 3.84
CA VAL A 209 2.30 12.61 2.52
C VAL A 209 3.08 11.84 1.45
N ASN A 210 4.27 11.36 1.79
CA ASN A 210 5.11 10.67 0.83
C ASN A 210 4.69 9.19 0.79
N THR A 211 4.26 8.67 -0.36
CA THR A 211 3.80 7.26 -0.58
C THR A 211 4.88 6.19 -0.39
N LEU A 212 5.98 6.55 0.27
CA LEU A 212 7.09 5.68 0.68
C LEU A 212 7.23 5.60 2.19
N GLY A 213 6.63 6.56 2.92
CA GLY A 213 6.29 6.41 4.32
C GLY A 213 5.00 5.60 4.44
N LEU A 214 4.95 4.40 3.84
CA LEU A 214 3.87 3.41 4.01
C LEU A 214 3.80 2.88 5.47
N GLY A 215 4.30 3.65 6.43
CA GLY A 215 4.96 3.11 7.61
C GLY A 215 4.01 2.67 8.70
N ILE A 216 2.86 3.31 8.88
CA ILE A 216 2.14 3.14 10.14
C ILE A 216 0.61 3.06 9.98
N LEU A 217 -0.06 3.83 9.09
CA LEU A 217 -1.55 3.89 9.08
C LEU A 217 -2.24 3.68 7.73
N GLU A 218 -1.52 3.30 6.67
CA GLU A 218 -2.09 3.25 5.32
C GLU A 218 -2.99 2.02 5.06
N ARG A 219 -2.80 0.93 5.83
CA ARG A 219 -3.60 -0.31 5.70
C ARG A 219 -4.74 -0.43 6.72
N HIS A 220 -4.76 0.40 7.75
CA HIS A 220 -5.63 0.22 8.93
C HIS A 220 -6.26 1.55 9.33
N ASN A 221 -7.49 1.81 8.89
CA ASN A 221 -8.14 3.07 9.19
C ASN A 221 -9.66 2.93 9.25
N VAL A 222 -10.25 3.43 10.35
CA VAL A 222 -11.71 3.58 10.55
C VAL A 222 -12.35 4.45 9.48
N LEU A 223 -11.55 5.27 8.79
CA LEU A 223 -11.94 6.24 7.77
C LEU A 223 -11.34 5.90 6.40
N ASN A 224 -11.55 4.68 5.90
CA ASN A 224 -11.04 4.31 4.57
C ASN A 224 -11.85 5.06 3.48
N PRO A 225 -11.19 5.78 2.54
CA PRO A 225 -11.90 6.38 1.41
C PRO A 225 -12.49 5.29 0.50
N HIS A 226 -13.82 5.19 0.46
CA HIS A 226 -14.52 4.36 -0.51
C HIS A 226 -14.44 4.97 -1.92
N ASN A 227 -14.53 4.14 -2.96
CA ASN A 227 -14.48 4.58 -4.36
C ASN A 227 -15.56 5.63 -4.72
N GLN A 228 -16.63 5.70 -3.92
CA GLN A 228 -17.72 6.68 -4.03
C GLN A 228 -17.42 8.04 -3.35
N GLY A 229 -16.21 8.25 -2.84
CA GLY A 229 -15.82 9.49 -2.16
C GLY A 229 -16.55 9.71 -0.84
N THR A 230 -16.61 8.66 -0.01
CA THR A 230 -17.18 8.64 1.35
C THR A 230 -16.17 8.12 2.34
N LEU A 231 -16.35 8.46 3.61
CA LEU A 231 -15.80 7.68 4.70
C LEU A 231 -16.74 6.52 4.96
N GLU A 232 -16.35 5.32 4.57
CA GLU A 232 -17.16 4.13 4.79
C GLU A 232 -16.89 3.59 6.20
N TRP A 233 -17.92 3.59 7.03
CA TRP A 233 -17.95 2.78 8.23
C TRP A 233 -18.67 1.48 7.89
N ARG A 234 -17.86 0.45 7.65
CA ARG A 234 -18.30 -0.95 7.60
C ARG A 234 -18.54 -1.42 9.03
N GLY A 235 -19.58 -0.87 9.65
CA GLY A 235 -20.08 -1.32 10.95
C GLY A 235 -20.88 -2.60 10.74
N LEU A 236 -20.41 -3.69 11.31
CA LEU A 236 -20.70 -5.02 10.80
C LEU A 236 -22.11 -5.60 10.99
N ARG A 237 -22.35 -6.53 10.04
CA ARG A 237 -23.24 -7.69 10.02
C ARG A 237 -23.52 -8.21 11.44
N GLY A 238 -24.78 -8.45 11.79
CA GLY A 238 -25.12 -8.94 13.12
C GLY A 238 -26.28 -8.23 13.81
N VAL A 239 -26.32 -6.89 13.75
CA VAL A 239 -27.28 -6.09 14.56
C VAL A 239 -28.72 -6.39 14.18
N PHE A 240 -28.99 -6.61 12.89
CA PHE A 240 -30.31 -6.93 12.39
C PHE A 240 -30.52 -8.43 12.12
N ASN A 241 -29.54 -9.30 12.42
CA ASN A 241 -29.63 -10.73 12.12
C ASN A 241 -30.89 -11.35 12.71
N ASN A 242 -31.59 -12.16 11.90
CA ASN A 242 -32.83 -12.84 12.28
C ASN A 242 -34.04 -11.92 12.53
N ILE A 243 -33.95 -10.63 12.17
CA ILE A 243 -35.10 -9.72 12.17
C ILE A 243 -35.92 -9.95 10.89
N LYS A 244 -37.15 -10.47 11.01
CA LYS A 244 -38.08 -10.67 9.89
C LYS A 244 -39.53 -10.37 10.24
N GLY A 245 -40.27 -9.73 9.32
CA GLY A 245 -41.71 -9.50 9.46
C GLY A 245 -42.12 -8.39 10.44
N ARG A 246 -43.45 -8.20 10.58
CA ARG A 246 -44.06 -7.14 11.39
C ARG A 246 -43.95 -7.40 12.89
N ASN A 247 -43.01 -6.74 13.54
CA ASN A 247 -42.88 -6.75 15.01
C ASN A 247 -42.44 -5.37 15.51
N ALA A 248 -43.17 -4.81 16.48
CA ALA A 248 -42.87 -3.50 17.06
C ALA A 248 -41.48 -3.45 17.72
N GLN A 249 -40.97 -4.59 18.20
CA GLN A 249 -39.64 -4.71 18.78
C GLN A 249 -38.54 -4.57 17.72
N HIS A 250 -38.79 -4.95 16.46
CA HIS A 250 -37.84 -4.79 15.36
C HIS A 250 -37.59 -3.31 15.07
N TYR A 251 -38.66 -2.49 15.06
CA TYR A 251 -38.51 -1.05 14.85
C TYR A 251 -37.72 -0.37 15.97
N LYS A 252 -37.88 -0.83 17.21
CA LYS A 252 -37.07 -0.35 18.33
C LYS A 252 -35.59 -0.66 18.13
N ILE A 253 -35.25 -1.88 17.70
CA ILE A 253 -33.85 -2.28 17.41
C ILE A 253 -33.26 -1.40 16.30
N ILE A 254 -33.97 -1.22 15.19
CA ILE A 254 -33.58 -0.34 14.08
C ILE A 254 -33.34 1.08 14.57
N SER A 255 -34.29 1.65 15.33
CA SER A 255 -34.21 3.02 15.82
C SER A 255 -33.07 3.21 16.83
N ASP A 256 -32.89 2.28 17.77
CA ASP A 256 -31.84 2.38 18.79
C ASP A 256 -30.44 2.25 18.16
N TYR A 257 -30.28 1.40 17.14
CA TYR A 257 -29.04 1.32 16.40
C TYR A 257 -28.77 2.59 15.58
N LEU A 258 -29.78 3.13 14.88
CA LEU A 258 -29.62 4.39 14.16
C LEU A 258 -29.30 5.58 15.09
N LYS A 259 -29.73 5.57 16.36
CA LYS A 259 -29.27 6.54 17.37
C LYS A 259 -27.80 6.37 17.71
N PHE A 260 -27.30 5.14 17.79
CA PHE A 260 -25.89 4.85 17.98
C PHE A 260 -25.06 5.38 16.81
N VAL A 261 -25.48 5.09 15.57
CA VAL A 261 -24.86 5.62 14.34
C VAL A 261 -24.91 7.15 14.30
N TYR A 262 -26.03 7.76 14.68
CA TYR A 262 -26.16 9.21 14.80
C TYR A 262 -25.18 9.79 15.84
N GLY A 263 -24.99 9.08 16.94
CA GLY A 263 -23.99 9.41 17.96
C GLY A 263 -22.57 9.43 17.40
N PHE A 264 -22.20 8.41 16.63
CA PHE A 264 -20.90 8.35 15.96
C PHE A 264 -20.73 9.52 14.99
N ALA A 265 -21.69 9.75 14.10
CA ALA A 265 -21.67 10.83 13.13
C ALA A 265 -21.56 12.22 13.80
N SER A 266 -22.24 12.40 14.94
CA SER A 266 -22.18 13.64 15.73
C SER A 266 -20.80 13.86 16.35
N GLU A 267 -20.16 12.81 16.87
CA GLU A 267 -18.80 12.89 17.40
C GLU A 267 -17.78 13.13 16.26
N LEU A 268 -17.90 12.45 15.13
CA LEU A 268 -17.08 12.70 13.94
C LEU A 268 -17.12 14.18 13.53
N GLY A 269 -18.31 14.80 13.53
CA GLY A 269 -18.46 16.23 13.25
C GLY A 269 -17.83 17.16 14.28
N LYS A 270 -17.70 16.74 15.54
CA LYS A 270 -16.94 17.49 16.56
C LYS A 270 -15.45 17.29 16.39
N SER A 271 -15.00 16.07 16.12
CA SER A 271 -13.59 15.72 15.92
C SER A 271 -12.99 16.54 14.80
N LEU A 272 -13.68 16.69 13.66
CA LEU A 272 -13.18 17.46 12.51
C LEU A 272 -12.94 18.95 12.82
N ARG A 273 -13.70 19.55 13.74
CA ARG A 273 -13.48 20.94 14.18
C ARG A 273 -12.25 21.10 15.06
N THR A 274 -11.84 20.01 15.71
CA THR A 274 -10.71 19.98 16.65
C THR A 274 -9.42 19.53 15.96
N LEU A 275 -9.56 18.72 14.91
CA LEU A 275 -8.50 18.00 14.23
C LEU A 275 -7.33 18.89 13.79
N ASP A 276 -7.66 20.03 13.17
CA ASP A 276 -6.67 20.95 12.61
C ASP A 276 -5.70 21.51 13.66
N ASN A 277 -6.14 21.60 14.92
CA ASN A 277 -5.38 22.13 16.05
C ASN A 277 -5.02 21.07 17.09
N TYR A 278 -5.30 19.79 16.82
CA TYR A 278 -4.95 18.71 17.73
C TYR A 278 -3.43 18.53 17.78
N ASP A 279 -2.84 18.65 18.97
CA ASP A 279 -1.40 18.60 19.19
C ASP A 279 -0.91 17.15 19.41
N ILE A 280 0.03 16.75 18.56
CA ILE A 280 0.72 15.47 18.64
C ILE A 280 2.21 15.76 18.75
N GLY A 281 2.75 15.58 19.97
CA GLY A 281 4.17 15.80 20.23
C GLY A 281 4.66 17.24 20.00
N GLY A 282 3.80 18.26 20.07
CA GLY A 282 4.17 19.65 19.77
C GLY A 282 3.96 20.09 18.31
N VAL A 283 3.29 19.26 17.50
CA VAL A 283 2.94 19.54 16.10
C VAL A 283 1.43 19.39 15.89
N THR A 284 0.82 20.37 15.23
CA THR A 284 -0.59 20.32 14.81
C THR A 284 -0.73 19.96 13.33
N LEU A 285 -1.92 19.50 12.92
CA LEU A 285 -2.22 19.27 11.50
C LEU A 285 -2.12 20.56 10.67
N ASN A 286 -2.46 21.72 11.26
CA ASN A 286 -2.24 23.02 10.64
C ASN A 286 -0.76 23.34 10.43
N ASP A 287 0.10 23.03 11.40
CA ASP A 287 1.55 23.16 11.22
C ASP A 287 2.04 22.28 10.08
N LEU A 288 1.57 21.03 10.01
CA LEU A 288 1.94 20.08 8.96
C LEU A 288 1.42 20.50 7.57
N ARG A 289 0.20 21.03 7.46
CA ARG A 289 -0.33 21.57 6.19
C ARG A 289 0.46 22.79 5.73
N ARG A 290 0.80 23.71 6.66
CA ARG A 290 1.66 24.85 6.34
C ARG A 290 3.03 24.36 5.86
N PHE A 291 3.62 23.43 6.58
CA PHE A 291 4.86 22.77 6.21
C PHE A 291 4.76 22.16 4.80
N TYR A 292 3.73 21.35 4.52
CA TYR A 292 3.45 20.79 3.19
C TYR A 292 3.42 21.87 2.10
N HIS A 293 2.67 22.96 2.30
CA HIS A 293 2.55 24.01 1.31
C HIS A 293 3.86 24.78 1.09
N THR A 294 4.63 25.03 2.14
CA THR A 294 5.95 25.67 2.05
C THR A 294 6.96 24.75 1.36
N HIS A 295 6.99 23.45 1.70
CA HIS A 295 7.95 22.47 1.20
C HIS A 295 7.62 21.95 -0.21
N LYS A 296 6.34 21.94 -0.60
CA LYS A 296 5.89 21.75 -1.99
C LYS A 296 6.33 22.88 -2.92
N LEU A 297 6.58 24.08 -2.37
CA LEU A 297 7.04 25.25 -3.10
C LEU A 297 8.57 25.44 -3.03
N SER A 298 9.29 24.73 -2.16
CA SER A 298 10.71 25.04 -1.84
C SER A 298 11.74 23.93 -2.14
N GLY A 299 11.42 22.86 -2.87
CA GLY A 299 12.41 21.87 -3.34
C GLY A 299 12.43 20.52 -2.61
N ASP A 300 11.48 20.25 -1.70
CA ASP A 300 11.34 18.95 -1.04
C ASP A 300 10.45 17.97 -1.81
N SER A 301 9.70 18.45 -2.81
CA SER A 301 9.01 17.60 -3.79
C SER A 301 9.97 16.70 -4.57
N ASP A 302 11.23 17.13 -4.72
CA ASP A 302 12.21 16.40 -5.50
C ASP A 302 12.95 15.34 -4.67
N LYS A 303 13.09 15.54 -3.34
CA LYS A 303 13.54 14.51 -2.38
C LYS A 303 12.56 13.33 -2.35
N GLY A 304 11.27 13.63 -2.22
CA GLY A 304 10.22 12.60 -2.27
C GLY A 304 10.26 11.84 -3.60
N LYS A 305 10.42 12.54 -4.73
CA LYS A 305 10.60 11.90 -6.04
C LYS A 305 11.81 10.97 -6.11
N LEU A 306 12.96 11.32 -5.53
CA LEU A 306 14.15 10.46 -5.53
C LEU A 306 13.87 9.12 -4.83
N ILE A 307 13.29 9.19 -3.65
CA ILE A 307 12.93 7.99 -2.89
C ILE A 307 11.84 7.21 -3.67
N GLN A 308 10.97 7.87 -4.43
CA GLN A 308 9.92 7.22 -5.23
C GLN A 308 10.51 6.50 -6.43
N ILE A 309 11.49 7.14 -7.08
CA ILE A 309 12.26 6.54 -8.17
C ILE A 309 13.00 5.31 -7.66
N PHE A 310 13.65 5.38 -6.50
CA PHE A 310 14.30 4.24 -5.86
C PHE A 310 13.32 3.09 -5.63
N GLY A 311 12.26 3.33 -4.86
CA GLY A 311 11.26 2.32 -4.52
C GLY A 311 10.59 1.70 -5.75
N ARG A 312 10.34 2.50 -6.79
CA ARG A 312 9.76 2.00 -8.04
C ARG A 312 10.72 1.14 -8.85
N VAL A 313 12.01 1.49 -8.90
CA VAL A 313 13.01 0.78 -9.71
C VAL A 313 13.47 -0.51 -9.04
N PHE A 314 13.73 -0.47 -7.72
CA PHE A 314 14.29 -1.60 -6.98
C PHE A 314 13.24 -2.37 -6.16
N GLY A 315 12.05 -1.80 -5.93
CA GLY A 315 11.00 -2.45 -5.14
C GLY A 315 9.88 -3.09 -5.95
N ASN A 316 9.82 -2.87 -7.27
CA ASN A 316 8.90 -3.61 -8.15
C ASN A 316 9.63 -4.73 -8.88
N LYS A 317 8.93 -5.86 -9.06
CA LYS A 317 9.18 -6.83 -10.13
C LYS A 317 8.88 -6.15 -11.48
N THR A 318 9.76 -5.24 -11.87
CA THR A 318 9.56 -4.39 -13.05
C THR A 318 9.70 -5.27 -14.29
N LEU A 319 8.78 -5.15 -15.25
CA LEU A 319 8.90 -5.80 -16.57
C LEU A 319 10.27 -5.45 -17.20
N GLY A 320 11.17 -6.43 -17.27
CA GLY A 320 12.50 -6.31 -17.88
C GLY A 320 13.69 -6.30 -16.91
N ALA A 321 13.49 -6.36 -15.60
CA ALA A 321 14.56 -6.63 -14.63
C ALA A 321 14.02 -7.57 -13.53
N ASP A 322 14.48 -8.82 -13.55
CA ASP A 322 14.15 -9.82 -12.53
C ASP A 322 14.90 -9.48 -11.25
N ILE A 323 14.40 -8.53 -10.48
CA ILE A 323 14.94 -8.16 -9.16
C ILE A 323 14.02 -8.76 -8.09
N ASN A 324 14.59 -9.57 -7.21
CA ASN A 324 13.89 -10.26 -6.15
C ASN A 324 14.66 -10.13 -4.82
N ILE A 325 14.75 -8.90 -4.32
CA ILE A 325 15.33 -8.59 -3.01
C ILE A 325 14.29 -8.94 -1.94
N PRO A 326 14.63 -9.71 -0.88
CA PRO A 326 13.70 -9.98 0.21
C PRO A 326 13.20 -8.69 0.86
N GLU A 327 11.94 -8.71 1.32
CA GLU A 327 11.24 -7.52 1.81
C GLU A 327 11.99 -6.80 2.95
N MET A 328 12.60 -7.55 3.87
CA MET A 328 13.36 -6.96 4.99
C MET A 328 14.61 -6.21 4.51
N ASN A 329 15.40 -6.81 3.62
CA ASN A 329 16.61 -6.19 3.09
C ASN A 329 16.27 -4.98 2.21
N LEU A 330 15.20 -5.07 1.41
CA LEU A 330 14.71 -3.96 0.61
C LEU A 330 14.23 -2.79 1.49
N LYS A 331 13.47 -3.06 2.56
CA LYS A 331 13.05 -2.03 3.52
C LYS A 331 14.25 -1.36 4.18
N GLN A 332 15.26 -2.12 4.59
CA GLN A 332 16.48 -1.55 5.16
C GLN A 332 17.22 -0.68 4.14
N ALA A 333 17.35 -1.12 2.89
CA ALA A 333 17.96 -0.34 1.82
C ALA A 333 17.21 0.97 1.55
N GLN A 334 15.86 0.93 1.58
CA GLN A 334 15.02 2.12 1.44
C GLN A 334 15.21 3.11 2.60
N LEU A 335 15.33 2.61 3.84
CA LEU A 335 15.59 3.44 5.02
C LEU A 335 16.96 4.12 4.90
N ASP A 336 18.00 3.35 4.61
CA ASP A 336 19.36 3.86 4.45
C ASP A 336 19.47 4.88 3.30
N PHE A 337 18.81 4.60 2.18
CA PHE A 337 18.71 5.54 1.07
C PHE A 337 18.03 6.84 1.50
N THR A 338 16.91 6.73 2.21
CA THR A 338 16.13 7.86 2.67
C THR A 338 16.96 8.75 3.60
N ASP A 339 17.69 8.15 4.54
CA ASP A 339 18.60 8.89 5.43
C ASP A 339 19.76 9.55 4.68
N HIS A 340 20.35 8.86 3.70
CA HIS A 340 21.37 9.42 2.82
C HIS A 340 20.85 10.65 2.04
N ILE A 341 19.65 10.57 1.47
CA ILE A 341 19.03 11.68 0.73
C ILE A 341 18.69 12.84 1.65
N LYS A 342 18.15 12.60 2.85
CA LYS A 342 17.85 13.66 3.82
C LYS A 342 19.10 14.46 4.17
N HIS A 343 20.22 13.78 4.42
CA HIS A 343 21.48 14.44 4.74
C HIS A 343 22.02 15.28 3.58
N ARG A 344 21.97 14.76 2.35
CA ARG A 344 22.53 15.46 1.18
C ARG A 344 21.65 16.58 0.64
N ALA A 345 20.34 16.36 0.67
CA ALA A 345 19.38 17.33 0.15
C ALA A 345 19.16 18.51 1.12
N SER A 346 19.52 18.38 2.40
CA SER A 346 19.54 19.49 3.38
C SER A 346 20.84 20.31 3.36
N SER A 347 21.85 19.90 2.57
CA SER A 347 23.20 20.49 2.60
C SER A 347 23.79 20.77 1.21
N ILE A 348 24.35 19.73 0.57
CA ILE A 348 25.30 19.83 -0.56
C ILE A 348 24.60 19.78 -1.93
N ASP A 349 23.38 19.24 -2.01
CA ASP A 349 22.74 18.86 -3.28
C ASP A 349 21.37 19.45 -3.57
N ALA A 350 20.85 20.29 -2.66
CA ALA A 350 19.49 20.84 -2.76
C ALA A 350 19.16 21.42 -4.14
N LYS A 351 20.08 22.18 -4.74
CA LYS A 351 19.90 22.78 -6.08
C LYS A 351 19.91 21.76 -7.22
N ARG A 352 20.65 20.66 -7.08
CA ARG A 352 20.78 19.62 -8.12
C ARG A 352 19.57 18.71 -8.13
N PHE A 353 19.06 18.36 -6.96
CA PHE A 353 17.82 17.59 -6.88
C PHE A 353 16.60 18.38 -7.36
N GLY A 354 16.63 19.72 -7.25
CA GLY A 354 15.64 20.59 -7.89
C GLY A 354 15.76 20.71 -9.43
N ASP A 355 16.82 20.18 -10.05
CA ASP A 355 17.00 20.22 -11.50
C ASP A 355 16.33 18.99 -12.14
N ARG A 356 15.33 19.25 -12.98
CA ARG A 356 14.56 18.21 -13.67
C ARG A 356 15.43 17.32 -14.56
N ARG A 357 16.41 17.87 -15.27
CA ARG A 357 17.29 17.11 -16.15
C ARG A 357 18.20 16.20 -15.33
N PHE A 358 18.74 16.71 -14.23
CA PHE A 358 19.53 15.90 -13.30
C PHE A 358 18.71 14.71 -12.76
N MET A 359 17.46 14.95 -12.38
CA MET A 359 16.53 13.92 -11.90
C MET A 359 16.19 12.87 -12.95
N GLU A 360 15.98 13.29 -14.20
CA GLU A 360 15.73 12.37 -15.33
C GLU A 360 16.97 11.52 -15.65
N GLU A 361 18.17 12.13 -15.68
CA GLU A 361 19.44 11.41 -15.88
C GLU A 361 19.70 10.39 -14.76
N LEU A 362 19.38 10.75 -13.52
CA LEU A 362 19.53 9.87 -12.36
C LEU A 362 18.56 8.70 -12.40
N GLU A 363 17.29 8.92 -12.78
CA GLU A 363 16.32 7.83 -12.95
C GLU A 363 16.78 6.82 -14.02
N GLN A 364 17.33 7.30 -15.15
CA GLN A 364 17.89 6.43 -16.17
C GLN A 364 19.09 5.65 -15.63
N ASN A 365 19.92 6.28 -14.80
CA ASN A 365 21.03 5.60 -14.16
C ASN A 365 20.56 4.52 -13.16
N PHE A 366 19.48 4.75 -12.41
CA PHE A 366 18.90 3.74 -11.52
C PHE A 366 18.45 2.51 -12.32
N LYS A 367 17.75 2.73 -13.44
CA LYS A 367 17.32 1.64 -14.33
C LYS A 367 18.51 0.88 -14.91
N PHE A 368 19.55 1.60 -15.34
CA PHE A 368 20.78 0.97 -15.82
C PHE A 368 21.39 0.06 -14.75
N VAL A 369 21.52 0.53 -13.50
CA VAL A 369 22.07 -0.26 -12.40
C VAL A 369 21.18 -1.46 -12.10
N ALA A 370 19.87 -1.25 -11.98
CA ALA A 370 18.89 -2.29 -11.72
C ALA A 370 18.93 -3.42 -12.76
N THR A 371 19.02 -3.08 -14.06
CA THR A 371 19.12 -4.05 -15.14
C THR A 371 20.44 -4.81 -15.17
N ASN A 372 21.57 -4.14 -14.90
CA ASN A 372 22.88 -4.79 -15.04
C ASN A 372 23.34 -5.51 -13.77
N LEU A 373 22.77 -5.17 -12.61
CA LEU A 373 22.98 -5.90 -11.35
C LEU A 373 21.88 -6.92 -11.05
N SER A 374 20.85 -7.05 -11.90
CA SER A 374 19.76 -8.00 -11.65
C SER A 374 20.26 -9.42 -11.45
N GLN A 375 21.28 -9.87 -12.19
CA GLN A 375 21.89 -11.21 -12.03
C GLN A 375 22.42 -11.50 -10.62
N PHE A 376 22.67 -10.47 -9.81
CA PHE A 376 23.13 -10.58 -8.42
C PHE A 376 22.02 -10.36 -7.39
N MET A 377 20.84 -9.91 -7.83
CA MET A 377 19.70 -9.53 -6.98
C MET A 377 18.42 -10.31 -7.33
N SER A 378 18.49 -11.25 -8.27
CA SER A 378 17.33 -11.90 -8.90
C SER A 378 16.75 -13.07 -8.12
N ASN A 379 17.49 -13.66 -7.19
CA ASN A 379 17.04 -14.76 -6.36
C ASN A 379 17.09 -14.36 -4.88
N GLU A 380 15.99 -14.62 -4.16
CA GLU A 380 15.89 -14.38 -2.72
C GLU A 380 16.87 -15.25 -1.93
N GLU A 381 17.21 -16.44 -2.44
CA GLU A 381 18.15 -17.36 -1.79
C GLU A 381 19.58 -16.81 -1.71
N PHE A 382 19.91 -15.78 -2.51
CA PHE A 382 21.22 -15.16 -2.43
C PHE A 382 21.42 -14.32 -1.16
N TRP A 383 20.31 -13.96 -0.51
CA TRP A 383 20.28 -13.01 0.59
C TRP A 383 20.25 -13.74 1.93
N MET A 384 21.30 -13.52 2.72
CA MET A 384 21.39 -13.86 4.13
C MET A 384 20.77 -12.77 5.01
N ASP A 385 20.53 -13.08 6.29
CA ASP A 385 20.07 -12.11 7.29
C ASP A 385 20.96 -10.86 7.40
N LYS A 386 22.27 -11.03 7.17
CA LYS A 386 23.26 -9.94 7.19
C LYS A 386 23.46 -9.26 5.83
N SER A 387 22.78 -9.70 4.78
CA SER A 387 22.92 -9.11 3.46
C SER A 387 22.41 -7.68 3.42
N LYS A 388 23.10 -6.83 2.67
CA LYS A 388 22.74 -5.43 2.55
C LYS A 388 22.83 -4.94 1.12
N PHE A 389 21.88 -4.10 0.73
CA PHE A 389 21.97 -3.22 -0.43
C PHE A 389 22.11 -1.78 0.07
N ASP A 390 23.25 -1.15 -0.18
CA ASP A 390 23.54 0.24 0.19
C ASP A 390 23.60 1.12 -1.08
N PRO A 391 22.49 1.76 -1.45
CA PRO A 391 22.43 2.65 -2.61
C PRO A 391 22.83 4.07 -2.20
N LYS A 392 24.00 4.55 -2.58
CA LYS A 392 24.38 5.97 -2.37
C LYS A 392 24.22 6.76 -3.66
N ILE A 393 24.07 8.08 -3.58
CA ILE A 393 24.19 8.94 -4.77
C ILE A 393 25.63 9.47 -4.82
N HIS A 394 26.17 9.67 -6.02
CA HIS A 394 27.47 10.31 -6.20
C HIS A 394 27.41 11.82 -5.83
N SER A 395 28.48 12.34 -5.24
CA SER A 395 28.56 13.73 -4.74
C SER A 395 28.50 14.81 -5.84
N GLY A 396 28.78 14.42 -7.08
CA GLY A 396 29.04 15.30 -8.22
C GLY A 396 28.21 15.04 -9.49
N ARG A 397 27.50 13.91 -9.59
CA ARG A 397 26.93 13.38 -10.84
C ARG A 397 25.57 12.72 -10.58
N PRO A 398 24.64 12.69 -11.55
CA PRO A 398 23.35 12.02 -11.42
C PRO A 398 23.53 10.51 -11.52
N MET A 399 24.11 9.92 -10.46
CA MET A 399 24.50 8.53 -10.45
C MET A 399 24.30 7.87 -9.09
N VAL A 400 23.80 6.64 -9.07
CA VAL A 400 23.81 5.77 -7.91
C VAL A 400 25.12 5.00 -7.85
N LEU A 401 25.64 4.84 -6.65
CA LEU A 401 26.81 4.08 -6.27
C LEU A 401 26.28 2.90 -5.44
N PRO A 402 25.99 1.75 -6.08
CA PRO A 402 25.40 0.59 -5.40
C PRO A 402 26.49 -0.27 -4.77
N THR A 403 26.33 -0.58 -3.48
CA THR A 403 27.13 -1.62 -2.82
C THR A 403 26.21 -2.75 -2.39
N LEU A 404 26.58 -3.97 -2.77
CA LEU A 404 25.93 -5.21 -2.35
C LEU A 404 26.84 -5.92 -1.36
N THR A 405 26.33 -6.34 -0.21
CA THR A 405 27.19 -6.89 0.86
C THR A 405 26.64 -8.20 1.38
N SER A 406 27.54 -9.15 1.67
CA SER A 406 27.23 -10.41 2.33
C SER A 406 26.20 -11.25 1.59
N LEU A 407 26.38 -11.50 0.30
CA LEU A 407 25.52 -12.38 -0.52
C LEU A 407 26.19 -13.74 -0.76
N VAL A 408 25.38 -14.78 -0.97
CA VAL A 408 25.84 -16.13 -1.31
C VAL A 408 25.26 -16.54 -2.66
N TYR A 409 26.09 -17.05 -3.54
CA TYR A 409 25.68 -17.45 -4.89
C TYR A 409 26.09 -18.90 -5.12
N SER A 410 25.12 -19.79 -5.22
CA SER A 410 25.37 -21.21 -5.46
C SER A 410 24.71 -21.65 -6.78
N ASP A 411 25.42 -22.46 -7.57
CA ASP A 411 24.91 -23.06 -8.82
C ASP A 411 24.51 -22.04 -9.91
N GLN A 412 25.17 -20.88 -9.95
CA GLN A 412 24.82 -19.77 -10.85
C GLN A 412 25.77 -19.63 -12.03
N THR A 413 25.23 -19.13 -13.15
CA THR A 413 26.01 -18.67 -14.30
C THR A 413 25.84 -17.16 -14.46
N PHE A 414 26.95 -16.42 -14.38
CA PHE A 414 27.01 -14.98 -14.54
C PHE A 414 27.53 -14.62 -15.93
N MET A 415 26.89 -13.65 -16.57
CA MET A 415 27.27 -13.18 -17.90
C MET A 415 27.66 -11.71 -17.85
N PHE A 416 28.89 -11.41 -18.28
CA PHE A 416 29.40 -10.05 -18.26
C PHE A 416 29.57 -9.51 -19.66
N ASP A 417 28.73 -8.54 -20.00
CA ASP A 417 28.98 -7.70 -21.15
C ASP A 417 30.08 -6.67 -20.81
N PRO A 418 31.16 -6.58 -21.60
CA PRO A 418 32.33 -5.75 -21.26
C PRO A 418 31.99 -4.26 -21.21
N GLU A 419 31.12 -3.77 -22.11
CA GLU A 419 30.71 -2.36 -22.10
C GLU A 419 29.95 -2.01 -20.81
N LYS A 420 29.04 -2.88 -20.38
CA LYS A 420 28.29 -2.72 -19.13
C LYS A 420 29.16 -2.89 -17.89
N TRP A 421 30.08 -3.87 -17.90
CA TRP A 421 31.05 -4.10 -16.83
C TRP A 421 31.89 -2.84 -16.57
N ASN A 422 32.52 -2.31 -17.62
CA ASN A 422 33.36 -1.12 -17.50
C ASN A 422 32.55 0.08 -16.99
N GLN A 423 31.28 0.21 -17.39
CA GLN A 423 30.42 1.25 -16.86
C GLN A 423 30.12 1.05 -15.36
N LEU A 424 29.74 -0.15 -14.94
CA LEU A 424 29.43 -0.46 -13.54
C LEU A 424 30.62 -0.19 -12.61
N VAL A 425 31.83 -0.61 -13.01
CA VAL A 425 33.04 -0.44 -12.21
C VAL A 425 33.53 1.02 -12.28
N GLN A 426 33.79 1.55 -13.47
CA GLN A 426 34.39 2.89 -13.62
C GLN A 426 33.47 4.04 -13.23
N LYS A 427 32.21 3.99 -13.71
CA LYS A 427 31.29 5.11 -13.55
C LYS A 427 30.60 4.98 -12.21
N GLN A 428 29.96 3.84 -11.96
CA GLN A 428 29.12 3.63 -10.77
C GLN A 428 29.91 3.25 -9.52
N GLY A 429 31.20 2.89 -9.61
CA GLY A 429 31.96 2.43 -8.45
C GLY A 429 31.24 1.29 -7.73
N THR A 430 30.69 0.36 -8.51
CA THR A 430 29.88 -0.74 -7.97
C THR A 430 30.77 -1.74 -7.27
N GLU A 431 30.34 -2.20 -6.10
CA GLU A 431 31.10 -3.15 -5.29
C GLU A 431 30.19 -4.27 -4.78
N LEU A 432 30.66 -5.51 -4.91
CA LEU A 432 30.11 -6.67 -4.21
C LEU A 432 31.11 -7.02 -3.10
N VAL A 433 30.70 -6.85 -1.86
CA VAL A 433 31.58 -6.94 -0.69
C VAL A 433 31.23 -8.16 0.16
N ASN A 434 32.25 -8.90 0.62
CA ASN A 434 32.08 -10.02 1.55
C ASN A 434 31.12 -11.09 1.02
N CYS A 435 31.25 -11.46 -0.25
CA CYS A 435 30.35 -12.37 -0.93
C CYS A 435 30.94 -13.79 -1.07
N VAL A 436 30.08 -14.79 -1.22
CA VAL A 436 30.49 -16.20 -1.37
C VAL A 436 29.93 -16.71 -2.69
N PHE A 437 30.78 -17.31 -3.52
CA PHE A 437 30.39 -17.98 -4.75
C PHE A 437 30.76 -19.46 -4.66
N GLU A 438 29.81 -20.34 -4.97
CA GLU A 438 29.97 -21.79 -4.93
C GLU A 438 29.43 -22.40 -6.23
N ASN A 439 30.16 -23.35 -6.81
CA ASN A 439 29.70 -24.12 -7.98
C ASN A 439 29.20 -23.24 -9.13
N CYS A 440 30.00 -22.24 -9.51
CA CYS A 440 29.54 -21.15 -10.37
C CYS A 440 30.32 -21.03 -11.68
N PHE A 441 29.69 -20.41 -12.69
CA PHE A 441 30.33 -20.10 -13.97
C PHE A 441 30.33 -18.60 -14.21
N PHE A 442 31.50 -18.02 -14.50
CA PHE A 442 31.64 -16.63 -14.95
C PHE A 442 31.95 -16.61 -16.44
N MET A 443 30.98 -16.18 -17.25
CA MET A 443 31.08 -16.14 -18.71
C MET A 443 31.65 -14.79 -19.16
N PHE A 444 32.87 -14.81 -19.69
CA PHE A 444 33.54 -13.62 -20.23
C PHE A 444 33.59 -13.63 -21.76
N GLN A 445 33.66 -12.43 -22.33
CA GLN A 445 33.97 -12.19 -23.73
C GLN A 445 35.49 -12.08 -23.93
N ASP A 446 35.98 -11.19 -24.80
CA ASP A 446 37.43 -10.98 -24.95
C ASP A 446 37.99 -10.21 -23.73
N PRO A 447 38.96 -10.76 -22.98
CA PRO A 447 39.52 -10.10 -21.78
C PRO A 447 40.11 -8.71 -22.03
N ASP A 448 40.54 -8.41 -23.26
CA ASP A 448 41.08 -7.08 -23.62
C ASP A 448 40.00 -5.98 -23.59
N GLU A 449 38.72 -6.36 -23.69
CA GLU A 449 37.59 -5.42 -23.69
C GLU A 449 37.18 -4.98 -22.26
N TYR A 450 37.65 -5.68 -21.23
CA TYR A 450 37.40 -5.34 -19.83
C TYR A 450 38.53 -4.44 -19.31
N GLU A 451 38.25 -3.18 -19.06
CA GLU A 451 39.24 -2.22 -18.53
C GLU A 451 39.65 -2.54 -17.08
N PHE A 452 38.74 -3.20 -16.34
CA PHE A 452 38.86 -3.51 -14.92
C PHE A 452 38.93 -5.02 -14.69
N ALA A 453 39.72 -5.43 -13.70
CA ALA A 453 39.84 -6.80 -13.27
C ALA A 453 38.62 -7.23 -12.42
N PRO A 454 38.32 -8.54 -12.32
CA PRO A 454 37.22 -9.04 -11.49
C PRO A 454 37.27 -8.61 -10.02
N LEU A 455 38.47 -8.46 -9.42
CA LEU A 455 38.63 -8.00 -8.04
C LEU A 455 38.26 -6.53 -7.83
N ASP A 456 38.21 -5.72 -8.90
CA ASP A 456 37.68 -4.35 -8.81
C ASP A 456 36.17 -4.32 -8.50
N LEU A 457 35.48 -5.44 -8.72
CA LEU A 457 34.06 -5.61 -8.43
C LEU A 457 33.80 -6.52 -7.22
N PHE A 458 34.54 -7.63 -7.10
CA PHE A 458 34.36 -8.65 -6.07
C PHE A 458 35.36 -8.44 -4.91
N ILE A 459 34.98 -7.61 -3.95
CA ILE A 459 35.83 -7.21 -2.82
C ILE A 459 35.59 -8.16 -1.64
N ASP A 460 36.66 -8.72 -1.08
CA ASP A 460 36.61 -9.68 0.04
C ASP A 460 35.67 -10.87 -0.22
N CYS A 461 35.57 -11.32 -1.48
CA CYS A 461 34.72 -12.45 -1.84
C CYS A 461 35.50 -13.76 -1.88
N SER A 462 34.85 -14.85 -1.48
CA SER A 462 35.39 -16.20 -1.56
C SER A 462 34.74 -16.97 -2.71
N PHE A 463 35.54 -17.80 -3.39
CA PHE A 463 35.09 -18.62 -4.50
C PHE A 463 35.41 -20.09 -4.17
N ASP A 464 34.45 -20.98 -4.42
CA ASP A 464 34.60 -22.41 -4.27
C ASP A 464 34.05 -23.12 -5.50
N GLU A 465 34.86 -23.99 -6.10
CA GLU A 465 34.52 -24.75 -7.32
C GLU A 465 33.93 -23.89 -8.47
N CYS A 466 34.43 -22.67 -8.65
CA CYS A 466 33.98 -21.77 -9.71
C CYS A 466 34.87 -21.83 -10.96
N SER A 467 34.28 -21.50 -12.11
CA SER A 467 34.95 -21.54 -13.40
C SER A 467 34.79 -20.25 -14.19
N ALA A 468 35.90 -19.64 -14.61
CA ALA A 468 35.89 -18.54 -15.58
C ALA A 468 35.96 -19.10 -17.00
N VAL A 469 34.92 -18.84 -17.80
CA VAL A 469 34.70 -19.46 -19.11
C VAL A 469 34.99 -18.49 -20.23
N PHE A 470 35.84 -18.90 -21.17
CA PHE A 470 36.21 -18.13 -22.36
C PHE A 470 35.86 -18.88 -23.65
N LYS A 471 35.71 -18.17 -24.77
CA LYS A 471 35.31 -18.80 -26.04
C LYS A 471 36.37 -19.74 -26.60
N ASN A 472 37.65 -19.43 -26.39
CA ASN A 472 38.79 -20.17 -26.93
C ASN A 472 40.06 -20.01 -26.07
N ASN A 473 41.08 -20.83 -26.34
CA ASN A 473 42.34 -20.82 -25.59
C ASN A 473 43.06 -19.48 -25.65
N GLN A 474 42.99 -18.76 -26.78
CA GLN A 474 43.66 -17.46 -26.91
C GLN A 474 43.09 -16.45 -25.93
N GLN A 475 41.76 -16.41 -25.74
CA GLN A 475 41.13 -15.56 -24.73
C GLN A 475 41.49 -16.00 -23.32
N LEU A 476 41.50 -17.31 -23.03
CA LEU A 476 41.94 -17.82 -21.74
C LEU A 476 43.39 -17.41 -21.41
N GLU A 477 44.32 -17.53 -22.37
CA GLU A 477 45.71 -17.10 -22.19
C GLU A 477 45.84 -15.60 -21.91
N LYS A 478 45.04 -14.76 -22.58
CA LYS A 478 44.98 -13.32 -22.28
C LYS A 478 44.46 -13.07 -20.86
N ALA A 479 43.41 -13.75 -20.45
CA ALA A 479 42.84 -13.62 -19.11
C ALA A 479 43.84 -14.05 -18.03
N LEU A 480 44.52 -15.17 -18.20
CA LEU A 480 45.59 -15.62 -17.30
C LEU A 480 46.73 -14.60 -17.22
N THR A 481 47.11 -13.99 -18.34
CA THR A 481 48.15 -12.95 -18.33
C THR A 481 47.68 -11.70 -17.58
N LYS A 482 46.41 -11.32 -17.73
CA LYS A 482 45.88 -10.04 -17.25
C LYS A 482 45.34 -10.09 -15.82
N TRP A 483 44.75 -11.22 -15.42
CA TRP A 483 44.02 -11.39 -14.15
C TRP A 483 44.66 -12.42 -13.22
N SER A 484 45.76 -13.06 -13.63
CA SER A 484 46.61 -13.85 -12.73
C SER A 484 47.80 -13.05 -12.17
N GLU A 485 47.94 -11.76 -12.54
CA GLU A 485 48.91 -10.86 -11.91
C GLU A 485 48.32 -10.31 -10.59
N PRO A 486 49.07 -10.37 -9.47
CA PRO A 486 48.65 -9.78 -8.20
C PRO A 486 48.37 -8.29 -8.39
N ASP A 487 47.22 -7.82 -7.92
CA ASP A 487 46.90 -6.39 -7.94
C ASP A 487 47.93 -5.62 -7.09
N PRO A 488 48.71 -4.70 -7.68
CA PRO A 488 49.72 -3.94 -6.94
C PRO A 488 49.13 -2.98 -5.90
N GLU A 489 47.84 -2.65 -5.96
CA GLU A 489 47.13 -1.84 -4.95
C GLU A 489 46.44 -2.68 -3.86
N SER A 490 46.30 -4.00 -4.07
CA SER A 490 45.79 -4.92 -3.05
C SER A 490 46.83 -5.15 -1.95
N VAL A 491 46.42 -4.94 -0.70
CA VAL A 491 47.27 -5.20 0.50
C VAL A 491 47.55 -6.70 0.67
N PHE A 492 46.74 -7.56 0.06
CA PHE A 492 46.82 -9.02 0.19
C PHE A 492 47.50 -9.70 -1.01
N GLY A 493 47.70 -8.98 -2.13
CA GLY A 493 48.32 -9.54 -3.34
C GLY A 493 47.46 -10.62 -4.00
N ASP A 494 46.14 -10.52 -3.85
CA ASP A 494 45.19 -11.54 -4.29
C ASP A 494 45.18 -11.68 -5.80
N VAL A 495 45.12 -12.94 -6.25
CA VAL A 495 45.05 -13.31 -7.66
C VAL A 495 43.69 -13.95 -7.90
N TRP A 496 42.87 -13.37 -8.79
CA TRP A 496 41.52 -13.88 -8.96
C TRP A 496 41.48 -15.20 -9.73
N LEU A 497 42.14 -15.26 -10.88
CA LEU A 497 42.13 -16.42 -11.75
C LEU A 497 43.25 -17.40 -11.35
N ASP A 498 43.03 -18.07 -10.22
CA ASP A 498 43.91 -19.08 -9.66
C ASP A 498 43.07 -20.23 -9.07
N PRO A 499 43.32 -21.50 -9.46
CA PRO A 499 42.65 -22.65 -8.85
C PRO A 499 42.81 -22.74 -7.32
N GLU A 500 43.91 -22.25 -6.75
CA GLU A 500 44.08 -22.20 -5.29
C GLU A 500 43.12 -21.22 -4.60
N ASN A 501 42.63 -20.22 -5.36
CA ASN A 501 41.62 -19.25 -4.93
C ASN A 501 40.20 -19.64 -5.37
N GLY A 502 40.01 -20.88 -5.83
CA GLY A 502 38.71 -21.47 -6.15
C GLY A 502 38.12 -21.08 -7.50
N VAL A 503 38.87 -20.39 -8.37
CA VAL A 503 38.43 -20.01 -9.72
C VAL A 503 39.35 -20.60 -10.79
N THR A 504 38.84 -21.53 -11.58
CA THR A 504 39.59 -22.17 -12.67
C THR A 504 39.24 -21.58 -14.02
N GLY A 505 40.23 -21.19 -14.82
CA GLY A 505 40.03 -20.74 -16.19
C GLY A 505 39.83 -21.91 -17.17
N ILE A 506 38.74 -21.88 -17.95
CA ILE A 506 38.39 -22.94 -18.90
C ILE A 506 37.86 -22.36 -20.22
N THR A 507 37.77 -23.21 -21.25
CA THR A 507 37.14 -22.83 -22.52
C THR A 507 35.76 -23.44 -22.68
N TYR A 508 34.86 -22.73 -23.37
CA TYR A 508 33.47 -23.13 -23.59
C TYR A 508 33.33 -24.53 -24.18
N ASN A 509 34.25 -24.94 -25.07
CA ASN A 509 34.23 -26.27 -25.67
C ASN A 509 34.40 -27.41 -24.64
N ASN A 510 34.97 -27.12 -23.47
CA ASN A 510 35.21 -28.11 -22.42
C ASN A 510 34.00 -28.31 -21.49
N ILE A 511 33.00 -27.43 -21.53
CA ILE A 511 31.81 -27.47 -20.64
C ILE A 511 30.49 -27.36 -21.40
N LYS A 512 30.53 -27.45 -22.75
CA LYS A 512 29.34 -27.30 -23.58
C LYS A 512 28.25 -28.31 -23.22
N ASP A 513 28.63 -29.50 -22.76
CA ASP A 513 27.68 -30.55 -22.34
C ASP A 513 27.15 -30.31 -20.91
N ASP A 514 27.96 -29.70 -20.03
CA ASP A 514 27.56 -29.37 -18.65
C ASP A 514 26.63 -28.15 -18.56
N LEU A 515 26.69 -27.24 -19.55
CA LEU A 515 25.80 -26.08 -19.65
C LEU A 515 24.43 -26.39 -20.28
N VAL A 516 24.30 -27.50 -21.02
CA VAL A 516 23.06 -27.86 -21.74
C VAL A 516 22.00 -28.48 -20.83
N ASP A 517 22.36 -28.89 -19.60
CA ASP A 517 21.45 -29.56 -18.67
C ASP A 517 20.79 -28.61 -17.63
N LYS A 518 20.96 -27.29 -17.78
CA LYS A 518 20.43 -26.27 -16.83
C LYS A 518 19.68 -25.09 -17.48
N SER A 519 19.18 -25.21 -18.72
CA SER A 519 18.35 -24.19 -19.38
C SER A 519 16.84 -24.38 -19.19
#